data_AF-A0A915JN52-F1
#
_entry.id   AF-A0A915JN52-F1
#
_cell.length_a   1.000
_cell.length_b   1.000
_cell.length_c   1.000
_cell.angle_alpha   90.00
_cell.angle_beta   90.00
_cell.angle_gamma   90.00
#
_symmetry.space_group_name_H-M   'P 1'
#
loop_
_entity.id
_entity.type
_entity.pdbx_description
1 polymer ?
#
loop_
_entity_poly.entity_id
_entity_poly.type
_entity_poly.pdbx_seq_one_letter_code
_entity_poly.pdbx_strand_id
1 'polypeptide(L)'
;MIILGRVGDSCIVGAGFYADKNVAVTGTGNGDVFVKKQTCVRVAQLLATNESLTLDQACRQILDEYMQECGAGLIAVDSRGQISMVFNTSDMYRGYAMGENEVEMIEWLLSFVFPKAEIRDNSTCKSENCIRCAKNEVFMKEAESKFDDFMTNNNTPDQFQRIAVGFDPITKNNDHLFYINELTSRAIWENDDLPLYCLSILTENVDIIRDELFEQLNENRNGWFKDRLNRDHYWKKFYFMNQGTWVVENAKKCPKTMRIVQSLPKLMKNCAFGYVFWSILEPNCSIEKHRGPTNLRLRCHLPLQVPEPEKSTHCCLTVDDRNVEWTSGKCLIFDDSFEHSVRFESEKRKFVNSRIVLIIDLWHPDLSEYEIALLCKLFPSNSEN
;
A
#
# COMPACT_ATOMS: atom_id res chain seq x y z
N MET A 1 -3.93 -27.13 15.98
CA MET A 1 -4.20 -28.52 15.55
C MET A 1 -5.13 -28.51 14.35
N ILE A 2 -4.67 -29.00 13.20
CA ILE A 2 -5.33 -28.91 11.89
C ILE A 2 -6.42 -29.97 11.74
N ILE A 3 -7.56 -29.66 11.10
CA ILE A 3 -8.58 -30.65 10.75
C ILE A 3 -8.16 -31.39 9.47
N LEU A 4 -7.72 -32.65 9.60
CA LEU A 4 -7.30 -33.49 8.47
C LEU A 4 -8.45 -33.70 7.47
N GLY A 5 -8.17 -33.49 6.18
CA GLY A 5 -9.13 -33.66 5.08
C GLY A 5 -9.96 -32.42 4.73
N ARG A 6 -9.83 -31.31 5.47
CA ARG A 6 -10.48 -30.04 5.13
C ARG A 6 -9.76 -29.35 3.97
N VAL A 7 -10.51 -28.89 2.97
CA VAL A 7 -10.01 -27.96 1.94
C VAL A 7 -10.02 -26.55 2.52
N GLY A 8 -8.85 -25.89 2.53
CA GLY A 8 -8.56 -24.66 3.28
C GLY A 8 -9.55 -23.51 3.11
N ASP A 9 -10.19 -23.41 1.94
CA ASP A 9 -10.97 -22.23 1.50
C ASP A 9 -12.49 -22.47 1.45
N SER A 10 -12.97 -23.63 1.93
CA SER A 10 -14.42 -23.90 1.97
C SER A 10 -15.08 -23.25 3.18
N CYS A 11 -15.98 -22.30 2.94
CA CYS A 11 -16.80 -21.70 3.99
C CYS A 11 -17.88 -22.69 4.46
N ILE A 12 -17.98 -22.92 5.77
CA ILE A 12 -18.88 -23.92 6.36
C ILE A 12 -20.04 -23.21 7.07
N VAL A 13 -21.27 -23.65 6.77
CA VAL A 13 -22.50 -23.15 7.42
C VAL A 13 -22.41 -23.34 8.94
N GLY A 14 -22.78 -22.31 9.67
CA GLY A 14 -22.70 -22.23 11.13
C GLY A 14 -21.31 -21.92 11.67
N ALA A 15 -20.25 -22.21 10.90
CA ALA A 15 -18.89 -21.84 11.25
C ALA A 15 -18.54 -20.46 10.68
N GLY A 16 -18.28 -20.38 9.37
CA GLY A 16 -17.82 -19.16 8.68
C GLY A 16 -18.94 -18.23 8.23
N PHE A 17 -20.18 -18.74 8.12
CA PHE A 17 -21.37 -17.92 7.90
C PHE A 17 -22.61 -18.58 8.48
N TYR A 18 -23.62 -17.78 8.84
CA TYR A 18 -24.92 -18.25 9.25
C TYR A 18 -25.97 -17.16 9.00
N ALA A 19 -27.19 -17.55 8.63
CA ALA A 19 -28.30 -16.61 8.53
C ALA A 19 -29.62 -17.29 8.93
N ASP A 20 -30.45 -16.56 9.66
CA ASP A 20 -31.85 -16.89 9.91
C ASP A 20 -32.74 -15.64 9.81
N LYS A 21 -33.99 -15.74 10.27
CA LYS A 21 -34.95 -14.63 10.22
C LYS A 21 -34.57 -13.42 11.10
N ASN A 22 -33.65 -13.59 12.05
CA ASN A 22 -33.27 -12.58 13.04
C ASN A 22 -31.91 -11.95 12.73
N VAL A 23 -30.95 -12.73 12.22
CA VAL A 23 -29.57 -12.28 12.01
C VAL A 23 -28.90 -12.98 10.84
N ALA A 24 -28.01 -12.27 10.14
CA ALA A 24 -27.01 -12.83 9.23
C ALA A 24 -25.61 -12.46 9.71
N VAL A 25 -24.69 -13.43 9.72
CA VAL A 25 -23.33 -13.31 10.24
C VAL A 25 -22.37 -13.99 9.28
N THR A 26 -21.24 -13.34 8.99
CA THR A 26 -20.10 -13.91 8.30
C THR A 26 -18.84 -13.64 9.11
N GLY A 27 -17.84 -14.51 9.00
CA GLY A 27 -16.59 -14.35 9.71
C GLY A 27 -15.36 -14.73 8.90
N THR A 28 -14.24 -14.16 9.29
CA THR A 28 -12.92 -14.43 8.71
C THR A 28 -11.91 -14.73 9.81
N GLY A 29 -10.92 -15.57 9.52
CA GLY A 29 -9.86 -15.97 10.44
C GLY A 29 -9.50 -17.45 10.25
N ASN A 30 -9.04 -18.10 11.32
CA ASN A 30 -8.60 -19.50 11.23
C ASN A 30 -9.80 -20.46 11.07
N GLY A 31 -9.99 -21.00 9.86
CA GLY A 31 -11.11 -21.88 9.52
C GLY A 31 -11.29 -23.09 10.45
N ASP A 32 -10.22 -23.67 10.98
CA ASP A 32 -10.32 -24.82 11.89
C ASP A 32 -10.86 -24.42 13.27
N VAL A 33 -10.53 -23.21 13.73
CA VAL A 33 -11.10 -22.64 14.97
C VAL A 33 -12.57 -22.32 14.75
N PHE A 34 -12.90 -21.65 13.64
CA PHE A 34 -14.29 -21.34 13.27
C PHE A 34 -15.19 -22.57 13.24
N VAL A 35 -14.71 -23.69 12.69
CA VAL A 35 -15.45 -24.96 12.63
C VAL A 35 -15.62 -25.56 14.02
N LYS A 36 -14.54 -25.67 14.81
CA LYS A 36 -14.60 -26.25 16.16
C LYS A 36 -15.49 -25.46 17.10
N LYS A 37 -15.49 -24.13 16.95
CA LYS A 37 -16.25 -23.23 17.80
C LYS A 37 -17.64 -22.95 17.25
N GLN A 38 -17.95 -23.30 15.99
CA GLN A 38 -19.23 -22.98 15.35
C GLN A 38 -19.57 -21.49 15.49
N THR A 39 -18.61 -20.63 15.14
CA THR A 39 -18.59 -19.21 15.55
C THR A 39 -19.82 -18.43 15.10
N CYS A 40 -20.21 -18.50 13.82
CA CYS A 40 -21.32 -17.68 13.31
C CYS A 40 -22.70 -18.12 13.84
N VAL A 41 -22.97 -19.43 13.99
CA VAL A 41 -24.26 -19.88 14.56
C VAL A 41 -24.37 -19.56 16.04
N ARG A 42 -23.25 -19.53 16.78
CA ARG A 42 -23.26 -19.13 18.19
C ARG A 42 -23.72 -17.69 18.41
N VAL A 43 -23.40 -16.77 17.50
CA VAL A 43 -23.93 -15.40 17.55
C VAL A 43 -25.46 -15.43 17.47
N ALA A 44 -26.02 -16.19 16.54
CA ALA A 44 -27.47 -16.33 16.39
C ALA A 44 -28.12 -17.00 17.62
N GLN A 45 -27.51 -18.04 18.17
CA GLN A 45 -27.99 -18.70 19.39
C GLN A 45 -27.96 -17.77 20.61
N LEU A 46 -26.89 -16.99 20.76
CA LEU A 46 -26.74 -16.05 21.86
C LEU A 46 -27.83 -14.96 21.81
N LEU A 47 -28.09 -14.40 20.62
CA LEU A 47 -29.19 -13.45 20.40
C LEU A 47 -30.57 -14.09 20.62
N ALA A 48 -30.76 -15.34 20.22
CA ALA A 48 -32.04 -16.05 20.39
C ALA A 48 -32.34 -16.41 21.86
N THR A 49 -31.31 -16.58 22.69
CA THR A 49 -31.46 -16.98 24.11
C THR A 49 -31.38 -15.81 25.08
N ASN A 50 -31.03 -14.61 24.61
CA ASN A 50 -30.89 -13.43 25.45
C ASN A 50 -31.38 -12.16 24.75
N GLU A 51 -32.64 -11.80 25.00
CA GLU A 51 -33.31 -10.64 24.40
C GLU A 51 -32.68 -9.28 24.79
N SER A 52 -31.85 -9.24 25.83
CA SER A 52 -31.22 -8.02 26.31
C SER A 52 -29.90 -7.68 25.59
N LEU A 53 -29.31 -8.64 24.88
CA LEU A 53 -28.06 -8.45 24.15
C LEU A 53 -28.28 -7.70 22.84
N THR A 54 -27.45 -6.68 22.58
CA THR A 54 -27.35 -6.09 21.24
C THR A 54 -26.55 -7.00 20.32
N LEU A 55 -26.72 -6.82 19.00
CA LEU A 55 -25.93 -7.52 18.00
C LEU A 55 -24.42 -7.34 18.24
N ASP A 56 -23.99 -6.12 18.53
CA ASP A 56 -22.58 -5.82 18.77
C ASP A 56 -22.03 -6.50 20.02
N GLN A 57 -22.80 -6.52 21.12
CA GLN A 57 -22.41 -7.22 22.34
C GLN A 57 -22.30 -8.73 22.11
N ALA A 58 -23.26 -9.33 21.39
CA ALA A 58 -23.21 -10.75 21.06
C ALA A 58 -21.99 -11.09 20.20
N CYS A 59 -21.69 -10.29 19.17
CA CYS A 59 -20.53 -10.50 18.32
C CYS A 59 -19.20 -10.34 19.09
N ARG A 60 -19.06 -9.29 19.92
CA ARG A 60 -17.87 -9.11 20.76
C ARG A 60 -17.69 -10.25 21.75
N GLN A 61 -18.75 -10.67 22.41
CA GLN A 61 -18.68 -11.77 23.36
C GLN A 61 -18.19 -13.07 22.68
N ILE A 62 -18.69 -13.39 21.48
CA ILE A 62 -18.21 -14.57 20.76
C ILE A 62 -16.74 -14.45 20.37
N LEU A 63 -16.33 -13.27 19.89
CA LEU A 63 -14.95 -12.99 19.52
C LEU A 63 -14.01 -13.11 20.75
N ASP A 64 -14.39 -12.48 21.86
CA ASP A 64 -13.60 -12.42 23.08
C ASP A 64 -13.59 -13.76 23.82
N GLU A 65 -14.63 -14.60 23.76
CA GLU A 65 -14.66 -15.88 24.46
C GLU A 65 -14.04 -17.02 23.65
N TYR A 66 -14.28 -17.05 22.33
CA TYR A 66 -14.00 -18.25 21.51
C TYR A 66 -12.86 -18.05 20.52
N MET A 67 -12.44 -16.82 20.26
CA MET A 67 -11.45 -16.49 19.23
C MET A 67 -10.17 -15.85 19.80
N GLN A 68 -9.91 -15.94 21.11
CA GLN A 68 -8.69 -15.37 21.71
C GLN A 68 -7.39 -15.96 21.15
N GLU A 69 -7.43 -17.23 20.75
CA GLU A 69 -6.26 -17.98 20.28
C GLU A 69 -5.91 -17.68 18.81
N CYS A 70 -6.71 -16.88 18.09
CA CYS A 70 -6.44 -16.52 16.70
C CYS A 70 -7.01 -15.16 16.30
N GLY A 71 -6.34 -14.46 15.38
CA GLY A 71 -6.93 -13.30 14.71
C GLY A 71 -8.20 -13.69 13.94
N ALA A 72 -9.30 -13.02 14.22
CA ALA A 72 -10.60 -13.25 13.65
C ALA A 72 -11.41 -11.96 13.55
N GLY A 73 -12.46 -11.99 12.75
CA GLY A 73 -13.46 -10.94 12.73
C GLY A 73 -14.80 -11.41 12.21
N LEU A 74 -15.84 -10.68 12.60
CA LEU A 74 -17.24 -10.96 12.34
C LEU A 74 -17.91 -9.72 11.76
N ILE A 75 -18.69 -9.92 10.70
CA ILE A 75 -19.61 -8.93 10.14
C ILE A 75 -21.01 -9.51 10.27
N ALA A 76 -21.92 -8.77 10.89
CA ALA A 76 -23.27 -9.21 11.15
C ALA A 76 -24.30 -8.11 10.89
N VAL A 77 -25.51 -8.51 10.52
CA VAL A 77 -26.67 -7.64 10.39
C VAL A 77 -27.90 -8.31 11.01
N ASP A 78 -28.67 -7.58 11.81
CA ASP A 78 -29.94 -8.06 12.38
C ASP A 78 -31.15 -7.67 11.53
N SER A 79 -32.30 -8.28 11.80
CA SER A 79 -33.58 -8.01 11.12
C SER A 79 -34.10 -6.57 11.25
N ARG A 80 -33.52 -5.77 12.14
CA ARG A 80 -33.82 -4.34 12.32
C ARG A 80 -32.85 -3.44 11.55
N GLY A 81 -31.90 -4.03 10.81
CA GLY A 81 -30.86 -3.32 10.08
C GLY A 81 -29.70 -2.84 10.95
N GLN A 82 -29.58 -3.33 12.20
CA GLN A 82 -28.39 -3.04 13.00
C GLN A 82 -27.20 -3.85 12.46
N ILE A 83 -26.04 -3.22 12.42
CA ILE A 83 -24.82 -3.81 11.86
C ILE A 83 -23.75 -3.89 12.95
N SER A 84 -23.04 -5.01 13.02
CA SER A 84 -21.83 -5.17 13.85
C SER A 84 -20.67 -5.66 13.01
N MET A 85 -19.48 -5.12 13.27
CA MET A 85 -18.26 -5.39 12.50
C MET A 85 -17.06 -5.45 13.44
N VAL A 86 -16.99 -6.51 14.26
CA VAL A 86 -16.01 -6.69 15.34
C VAL A 86 -14.85 -7.58 14.90
N PHE A 87 -13.65 -7.34 15.42
CA PHE A 87 -12.47 -8.13 15.08
C PHE A 87 -11.38 -7.95 16.14
N ASN A 88 -10.53 -8.95 16.29
CA ASN A 88 -9.38 -8.97 17.21
C ASN A 88 -8.05 -9.20 16.47
N THR A 89 -8.10 -9.20 15.14
CA THR A 89 -6.94 -9.20 14.25
C THR A 89 -6.39 -7.78 14.10
N SER A 90 -5.12 -7.65 13.66
CA SER A 90 -4.52 -6.35 13.36
C SER A 90 -5.29 -5.59 12.28
N ASP A 91 -5.84 -6.32 11.30
CA ASP A 91 -6.57 -5.76 10.17
C ASP A 91 -7.79 -6.62 9.78
N MET A 92 -8.92 -5.95 9.52
CA MET A 92 -10.09 -6.53 8.85
C MET A 92 -10.74 -5.48 7.95
N TYR A 93 -10.61 -5.64 6.62
CA TYR A 93 -11.34 -4.83 5.64
C TYR A 93 -12.83 -5.11 5.75
N ARG A 94 -13.63 -4.05 5.87
CA ARG A 94 -15.07 -4.14 6.07
C ARG A 94 -15.74 -2.85 5.65
N GLY A 95 -16.99 -2.97 5.25
CA GLY A 95 -17.84 -1.87 4.88
C GLY A 95 -19.28 -2.36 4.82
N TYR A 96 -20.21 -1.44 4.90
CA TYR A 96 -21.62 -1.75 4.72
C TYR A 96 -22.26 -0.68 3.84
N ALA A 97 -23.43 -1.00 3.34
CA ALA A 97 -24.26 -0.05 2.61
C ALA A 97 -25.68 -0.06 3.18
N MET A 98 -26.28 1.11 3.30
CA MET A 98 -27.68 1.27 3.67
C MET A 98 -28.41 1.99 2.54
N GLY A 99 -29.38 1.31 1.90
CA GLY A 99 -30.07 1.83 0.71
C GLY A 99 -29.23 1.80 -0.57
N GLU A 100 -29.71 2.47 -1.62
CA GLU A 100 -29.15 2.37 -2.97
C GLU A 100 -27.87 3.20 -3.21
N ASN A 101 -27.50 4.13 -2.33
CA ASN A 101 -26.46 5.14 -2.64
C ASN A 101 -25.42 5.43 -1.53
N GLU A 102 -25.50 4.81 -0.35
CA GLU A 102 -24.53 5.07 0.73
C GLU A 102 -23.74 3.80 1.05
N VAL A 103 -22.47 3.76 0.63
CA VAL A 103 -21.48 2.77 1.07
C VAL A 103 -20.60 3.44 2.12
N GLU A 104 -20.70 3.01 3.38
CA GLU A 104 -19.83 3.46 4.45
C GLU A 104 -18.69 2.44 4.64
N MET A 105 -17.51 2.80 4.15
CA MET A 105 -16.26 2.09 4.44
C MET A 105 -15.76 2.56 5.81
N ILE A 106 -15.81 1.69 6.82
CA ILE A 106 -15.27 2.01 8.14
C ILE A 106 -13.78 1.63 8.18
N GLU A 107 -12.93 2.57 7.76
CA GLU A 107 -11.54 2.62 8.19
C GLU A 107 -11.49 3.33 9.56
N TRP A 108 -11.00 2.66 10.60
CA TRP A 108 -10.76 3.30 11.90
C TRP A 108 -9.29 3.18 12.29
N LEU A 109 -8.55 4.26 12.03
CA LEU A 109 -7.41 4.70 12.82
C LEU A 109 -7.34 6.23 12.70
N LEU A 110 -8.25 6.92 13.40
CA LEU A 110 -8.10 8.33 13.74
C LEU A 110 -8.67 8.58 15.14
N SER A 111 -7.84 8.32 16.15
CA SER A 111 -7.64 9.26 17.25
C SER A 111 -6.59 8.70 18.21
N PHE A 112 -5.36 9.18 18.14
CA PHE A 112 -4.69 9.87 19.24
C PHE A 112 -3.41 10.55 18.70
N VAL A 113 -3.27 11.84 19.03
CA VAL A 113 -2.13 12.76 18.81
C VAL A 113 -1.97 13.33 17.39
N PHE A 114 -2.35 14.60 17.22
CA PHE A 114 -1.86 15.49 16.17
C PHE A 114 -0.82 16.45 16.76
N PRO A 115 0.23 16.80 16.01
CA PRO A 115 0.28 18.17 15.51
C PRO A 115 0.53 18.23 14.00
N LYS A 116 0.04 19.32 13.39
CA LYS A 116 0.22 19.67 11.98
C LYS A 116 1.70 19.94 11.68
N ALA A 117 2.23 19.33 10.61
CA ALA A 117 3.48 19.78 9.99
C ALA A 117 3.18 20.36 8.60
N GLU A 118 3.49 21.65 8.44
CA GLU A 118 3.56 22.30 7.13
C GLU A 118 4.71 21.70 6.33
N ILE A 119 4.45 21.39 5.07
CA ILE A 119 5.47 20.92 4.16
C ILE A 119 6.24 22.11 3.61
N ARG A 120 7.56 22.10 3.81
CA ARG A 120 8.48 23.03 3.15
C ARG A 120 9.43 22.29 2.19
N ASP A 121 9.52 22.85 1.00
CA ASP A 121 10.35 22.47 -0.15
C ASP A 121 11.85 22.79 0.07
N ASN A 122 12.75 21.91 -0.41
CA ASN A 122 13.90 22.20 -1.32
C ASN A 122 15.07 21.20 -1.23
N SER A 123 15.24 20.45 -2.32
CA SER A 123 16.48 20.12 -3.07
C SER A 123 17.77 19.60 -2.40
N THR A 124 17.82 19.31 -1.11
CA THR A 124 18.80 18.40 -0.46
C THR A 124 18.17 17.95 0.85
N CYS A 125 18.26 16.68 1.22
CA CYS A 125 17.57 16.19 2.42
C CYS A 125 18.18 16.83 3.69
N LYS A 126 17.47 17.81 4.27
CA LYS A 126 17.82 18.50 5.53
C LYS A 126 17.03 17.97 6.74
N SER A 127 16.27 16.91 6.55
CA SER A 127 15.46 16.33 7.63
C SER A 127 16.35 15.43 8.49
N GLU A 128 16.58 15.84 9.74
CA GLU A 128 17.32 15.08 10.75
C GLU A 128 16.72 13.68 10.98
N ASN A 129 15.43 13.51 10.67
CA ASN A 129 14.68 12.26 10.84
C ASN A 129 14.39 11.54 9.51
N CYS A 130 15.12 11.86 8.43
CA CYS A 130 14.85 11.22 7.15
C CYS A 130 15.30 9.75 7.16
N ILE A 131 14.31 8.84 7.20
CA ILE A 131 14.52 7.39 7.09
C ILE A 131 15.19 6.96 5.78
N ARG A 132 15.24 7.83 4.76
CA ARG A 132 15.83 7.53 3.45
C ARG A 132 17.31 7.90 3.37
N CYS A 133 17.80 8.70 4.32
CA CYS A 133 19.17 9.19 4.26
C CYS A 133 20.05 8.17 4.97
N ALA A 134 20.97 7.52 4.24
CA ALA A 134 22.03 6.68 4.82
C ALA A 134 22.89 7.42 5.86
N LYS A 135 22.74 8.75 6.00
CA LYS A 135 23.37 9.59 7.01
C LYS A 135 22.56 9.74 8.32
N ASN A 136 21.35 9.21 8.40
CA ASN A 136 20.60 9.15 9.67
C ASN A 136 21.07 7.92 10.47
N GLU A 137 22.26 8.04 11.05
CA GLU A 137 22.90 6.97 11.83
C GLU A 137 22.03 6.47 13.00
N VAL A 138 21.15 7.32 13.54
CA VAL A 138 20.27 6.97 14.67
C VAL A 138 19.19 6.00 14.21
N PHE A 139 18.46 6.35 13.14
CA PHE A 139 17.45 5.47 12.57
C PHE A 139 18.07 4.14 12.08
N MET A 140 19.25 4.19 11.47
CA MET A 140 19.97 3.00 11.02
C MET A 140 20.31 2.07 12.19
N LYS A 141 20.90 2.60 13.27
CA LYS A 141 21.23 1.82 14.48
C LYS A 141 19.98 1.28 15.17
N GLU A 142 18.89 2.02 15.21
CA GLU A 142 17.62 1.54 15.77
C GLU A 142 17.02 0.41 14.94
N ALA A 143 17.04 0.53 13.61
CA ALA A 143 16.54 -0.51 12.72
C ALA A 143 17.41 -1.78 12.78
N GLU A 144 18.74 -1.63 12.79
CA GLU A 144 19.71 -2.71 13.02
C GLU A 144 19.47 -3.39 14.38
N SER A 145 19.34 -2.61 15.46
CA SER A 145 19.08 -3.15 16.80
C SER A 145 17.76 -3.91 16.87
N LYS A 146 16.68 -3.38 16.26
CA LYS A 146 15.38 -4.08 16.19
C LYS A 146 15.48 -5.39 15.40
N PHE A 147 16.28 -5.41 14.35
CA PHE A 147 16.53 -6.61 13.56
C PHE A 147 17.33 -7.64 14.36
N ASP A 148 18.43 -7.25 15.00
CA ASP A 148 19.24 -8.13 15.84
C ASP A 148 18.44 -8.70 17.02
N ASP A 149 17.64 -7.87 17.69
CA ASP A 149 16.73 -8.31 18.76
C ASP A 149 15.70 -9.32 18.23
N PHE A 150 15.17 -9.10 17.02
CA PHE A 150 14.24 -10.02 16.39
C PHE A 150 14.89 -11.36 16.06
N MET A 151 16.10 -11.34 15.49
CA MET A 151 16.87 -12.53 15.11
C MET A 151 17.30 -13.34 16.33
N THR A 152 17.60 -12.68 17.45
CA THR A 152 18.09 -13.33 18.68
C THR A 152 16.96 -13.89 19.54
N ASN A 153 15.82 -13.20 19.64
CA ASN A 153 14.73 -13.58 20.56
C ASN A 153 13.67 -14.51 19.96
N ASN A 154 13.60 -14.62 18.63
CA ASN A 154 12.73 -15.57 17.96
C ASN A 154 13.60 -16.68 17.38
N ASN A 155 13.27 -17.95 17.64
CA ASN A 155 13.83 -19.09 16.89
C ASN A 155 13.54 -18.88 15.39
N THR A 156 14.44 -18.19 14.71
CA THR A 156 14.18 -17.61 13.41
C THR A 156 14.24 -18.73 12.37
N PRO A 157 13.16 -18.93 11.59
CA PRO A 157 13.19 -19.84 10.46
C PRO A 157 14.34 -19.49 9.50
N ASP A 158 14.97 -20.49 8.87
CA ASP A 158 16.07 -20.33 7.89
C ASP A 158 15.77 -19.27 6.80
N GLN A 159 14.49 -19.02 6.54
CA GLN A 159 13.94 -18.03 5.60
C GLN A 159 14.40 -16.59 5.87
N PHE A 160 14.90 -16.26 7.06
CA PHE A 160 15.35 -14.91 7.42
C PHE A 160 16.86 -14.67 7.29
N GLN A 161 17.64 -15.72 7.03
CA GLN A 161 19.09 -15.59 6.83
C GLN A 161 19.44 -14.76 5.58
N ARG A 162 18.49 -14.59 4.65
CA ARG A 162 18.68 -13.81 3.41
C ARG A 162 18.49 -12.29 3.56
N ILE A 163 17.96 -11.80 4.69
CA ILE A 163 17.81 -10.36 4.95
C ILE A 163 19.16 -9.81 5.40
N ALA A 164 19.63 -8.77 4.72
CA ALA A 164 20.91 -8.12 4.97
C ALA A 164 20.76 -6.60 5.09
N VAL A 165 21.70 -6.00 5.82
CA VAL A 165 21.82 -4.54 6.01
C VAL A 165 23.08 -4.06 5.31
N GLY A 166 23.04 -2.87 4.72
CA GLY A 166 24.21 -2.23 4.11
C GLY A 166 24.36 -2.51 2.62
N PHE A 167 25.58 -2.81 2.17
CA PHE A 167 25.91 -2.85 0.74
C PHE A 167 25.22 -4.00 0.00
N ASP A 168 24.43 -3.65 -1.02
CA ASP A 168 23.94 -4.61 -2.01
C ASP A 168 24.94 -4.71 -3.17
N PRO A 169 25.58 -5.88 -3.37
CA PRO A 169 26.56 -6.07 -4.43
C PRO A 169 25.95 -6.07 -5.83
N ILE A 170 24.65 -6.36 -5.97
CA ILE A 170 23.97 -6.45 -7.26
C ILE A 170 23.69 -5.06 -7.81
N THR A 171 23.06 -4.23 -6.98
CA THR A 171 22.75 -2.84 -7.35
C THR A 171 23.96 -1.93 -7.21
N LYS A 172 25.05 -2.39 -6.58
CA LYS A 172 26.26 -1.61 -6.23
C LYS A 172 25.93 -0.41 -5.36
N ASN A 173 24.96 -0.57 -4.47
CA ASN A 173 24.45 0.51 -3.65
C ASN A 173 24.88 0.34 -2.19
N ASN A 174 25.68 1.29 -1.70
CA ASN A 174 26.13 1.36 -0.30
C ASN A 174 25.08 1.99 0.62
N ASP A 175 24.06 2.63 0.06
CA ASP A 175 23.05 3.41 0.80
C ASP A 175 21.75 2.63 1.03
N HIS A 176 21.75 1.31 0.78
CA HIS A 176 20.61 0.49 1.16
C HIS A 176 20.46 0.47 2.66
N LEU A 177 19.30 0.88 3.13
CA LEU A 177 18.93 0.66 4.52
C LEU A 177 18.81 -0.84 4.76
N PHE A 178 18.07 -1.54 3.91
CA PHE A 178 17.85 -2.99 3.99
C PHE A 178 17.70 -3.56 2.58
N TYR A 179 18.21 -4.77 2.40
CA TYR A 179 18.03 -5.53 1.17
C TYR A 179 17.93 -7.03 1.45
N ILE A 180 17.40 -7.78 0.48
CA ILE A 180 17.39 -9.24 0.53
C ILE A 180 18.23 -9.77 -0.63
N ASN A 181 19.23 -10.60 -0.32
CA ASN A 181 20.22 -11.10 -1.29
C ASN A 181 19.62 -11.96 -2.42
N GLU A 182 18.53 -12.67 -2.14
CA GLU A 182 17.98 -13.70 -3.05
C GLU A 182 16.77 -13.22 -3.84
N LEU A 183 16.40 -11.93 -3.76
CA LEU A 183 15.34 -11.41 -4.61
C LEU A 183 15.85 -11.37 -6.06
N THR A 184 15.00 -11.83 -6.98
CA THR A 184 15.26 -11.70 -8.42
C THR A 184 15.53 -10.23 -8.73
N SER A 185 16.72 -9.92 -9.25
CA SER A 185 17.11 -8.52 -9.48
C SER A 185 17.14 -8.22 -10.98
N ARG A 186 16.31 -7.25 -11.40
CA ARG A 186 16.23 -6.76 -12.77
C ARG A 186 15.93 -5.26 -12.76
N ALA A 187 16.65 -4.50 -13.57
CA ALA A 187 16.42 -3.06 -13.69
C ALA A 187 15.00 -2.75 -14.20
N ILE A 188 14.56 -3.43 -15.27
CA ILE A 188 13.22 -3.29 -15.87
C ILE A 188 12.49 -4.63 -15.79
N TRP A 189 11.21 -4.59 -15.48
CA TRP A 189 10.33 -5.75 -15.35
C TRP A 189 9.23 -5.68 -16.41
N GLU A 190 9.06 -6.77 -17.15
CA GLU A 190 7.99 -6.88 -18.15
C GLU A 190 6.68 -7.32 -17.47
N ASN A 191 5.54 -7.05 -18.11
CA ASN A 191 4.23 -7.38 -17.54
C ASN A 191 4.06 -8.89 -17.26
N ASP A 192 4.71 -9.76 -18.03
CA ASP A 192 4.65 -11.21 -17.86
C ASP A 192 5.48 -11.71 -16.65
N ASP A 193 6.38 -10.88 -16.13
CA ASP A 193 7.21 -11.20 -14.96
C ASP A 193 6.46 -11.04 -13.64
N LEU A 194 5.30 -10.37 -13.67
CA LEU A 194 4.44 -10.17 -12.52
C LEU A 194 3.13 -10.94 -12.72
N PRO A 195 2.43 -11.31 -11.64
CA PRO A 195 1.12 -11.91 -11.80
C PRO A 195 0.23 -10.96 -12.62
N LEU A 196 -0.21 -11.39 -13.81
CA LEU A 196 -0.90 -10.56 -14.81
C LEU A 196 -2.06 -9.74 -14.25
N TYR A 197 -2.72 -10.24 -13.20
CA TYR A 197 -3.86 -9.58 -12.54
C TYR A 197 -3.47 -8.32 -11.73
N CYS A 198 -2.20 -8.16 -11.35
CA CYS A 198 -1.76 -7.01 -10.55
C CYS A 198 -1.88 -5.68 -11.31
N LEU A 199 -1.67 -5.71 -12.63
CA LEU A 199 -1.49 -4.50 -13.44
C LEU A 199 -2.67 -4.20 -14.34
N SER A 200 -3.44 -5.22 -14.75
CA SER A 200 -4.64 -5.02 -15.56
C SER A 200 -5.66 -4.13 -14.85
N ILE A 201 -5.77 -4.25 -13.52
CA ILE A 201 -6.59 -3.37 -12.67
C ILE A 201 -6.29 -1.89 -12.93
N LEU A 202 -5.01 -1.53 -13.11
CA LEU A 202 -4.60 -0.14 -13.37
C LEU A 202 -4.88 0.27 -14.81
N THR A 203 -4.50 -0.56 -15.77
CA THR A 203 -4.59 -0.21 -17.19
C THR A 203 -6.04 -0.21 -17.68
N GLU A 204 -6.89 -1.11 -17.19
CA GLU A 204 -8.33 -1.16 -17.52
C GLU A 204 -9.11 0.02 -16.90
N ASN A 205 -8.59 0.61 -15.82
CA ASN A 205 -9.24 1.75 -15.14
C ASN A 205 -8.47 3.06 -15.31
N VAL A 206 -7.55 3.14 -16.29
CA VAL A 206 -6.67 4.31 -16.51
C VAL A 206 -7.48 5.59 -16.75
N ASP A 207 -8.60 5.49 -17.46
CA ASP A 207 -9.47 6.62 -17.75
C ASP A 207 -10.11 7.19 -16.47
N ILE A 208 -10.59 6.31 -15.57
CA ILE A 208 -11.17 6.73 -14.29
C ILE A 208 -10.15 7.48 -13.44
N ILE A 209 -8.92 6.96 -13.37
CA ILE A 209 -7.83 7.58 -12.61
C ILE A 209 -7.46 8.94 -13.22
N ARG A 210 -7.40 8.99 -14.56
CA ARG A 210 -7.06 10.19 -15.32
C ARG A 210 -8.11 11.29 -15.17
N ASP A 211 -9.39 10.93 -15.19
CA ASP A 211 -10.48 11.88 -15.05
C ASP A 211 -10.47 12.55 -13.67
N GLU A 212 -10.31 11.77 -12.58
CA GLU A 212 -10.19 12.33 -11.22
C GLU A 212 -8.93 13.22 -11.06
N LEU A 213 -7.82 12.87 -11.72
CA LEU A 213 -6.64 13.74 -11.78
C LEU A 213 -6.97 15.11 -12.40
N PHE A 214 -7.64 15.12 -13.55
CA PHE A 214 -7.95 16.38 -14.23
C PHE A 214 -9.02 17.19 -13.49
N GLU A 215 -9.97 16.54 -12.82
CA GLU A 215 -10.88 17.19 -11.87
C GLU A 215 -10.10 17.88 -10.73
N GLN A 216 -9.13 17.17 -10.11
CA GLN A 216 -8.27 17.77 -9.07
C GLN A 216 -7.45 18.96 -9.56
N LEU A 217 -6.91 18.88 -10.79
CA LEU A 217 -6.12 19.95 -11.39
C LEU A 217 -6.96 21.17 -11.74
N ASN A 218 -8.14 20.97 -12.33
CA ASN A 218 -9.03 22.05 -12.77
C ASN A 218 -9.61 22.84 -11.60
N GLU A 219 -9.96 22.16 -10.51
CA GLU A 219 -10.49 22.80 -9.32
C GLU A 219 -9.41 23.44 -8.42
N ASN A 220 -8.13 23.31 -8.81
CA ASN A 220 -6.95 23.82 -8.09
C ASN A 220 -6.99 23.50 -6.59
N ARG A 221 -7.44 22.28 -6.26
CA ARG A 221 -7.61 21.85 -4.87
C ARG A 221 -6.25 21.71 -4.18
N ASN A 222 -6.22 22.01 -2.87
CA ASN A 222 -5.02 21.86 -2.05
C ASN A 222 -4.51 20.40 -2.01
N GLY A 223 -3.23 20.19 -1.70
CA GLY A 223 -2.63 18.85 -1.54
C GLY A 223 -1.44 18.56 -2.46
N TRP A 224 -1.12 19.50 -3.37
CA TRP A 224 0.04 19.43 -4.25
C TRP A 224 1.31 19.93 -3.58
N PHE A 225 2.33 19.09 -3.61
CA PHE A 225 3.69 19.40 -3.23
C PHE A 225 4.42 19.84 -4.49
N LYS A 226 5.22 20.90 -4.43
CA LYS A 226 5.92 21.44 -5.60
C LYS A 226 7.38 21.59 -5.24
N ASP A 227 8.22 20.76 -5.83
CA ASP A 227 9.67 20.93 -5.75
C ASP A 227 10.11 21.78 -6.94
N ARG A 228 10.82 22.88 -6.69
CA ARG A 228 11.42 23.67 -7.77
C ARG A 228 12.68 22.96 -8.28
N LEU A 229 12.68 22.55 -9.54
CA LEU A 229 13.84 21.90 -10.17
C LEU A 229 14.76 22.92 -10.88
N ASN A 230 14.19 23.96 -11.48
CA ASN A 230 14.94 25.04 -12.12
C ASN A 230 14.18 26.40 -12.03
N ARG A 231 14.64 27.44 -12.75
CA ARG A 231 14.16 28.84 -12.59
C ARG A 231 12.62 28.96 -12.58
N ASP A 232 11.91 28.20 -13.41
CA ASP A 232 10.45 28.30 -13.58
C ASP A 232 9.71 26.96 -13.72
N HIS A 233 10.39 25.81 -13.62
CA HIS A 233 9.75 24.50 -13.78
C HIS A 233 9.77 23.66 -12.50
N TYR A 234 8.66 22.95 -12.30
CA TYR A 234 8.35 22.26 -11.05
C TYR A 234 8.16 20.75 -11.27
N TRP A 235 8.55 19.99 -10.25
CA TRP A 235 8.08 18.63 -10.06
C TRP A 235 6.96 18.64 -9.03
N LYS A 236 5.73 18.35 -9.48
CA LYS A 236 4.55 18.37 -8.62
C LYS A 236 4.16 16.96 -8.22
N LYS A 237 3.88 16.77 -6.93
CA LYS A 237 3.51 15.47 -6.34
C LYS A 237 2.21 15.62 -5.57
N PHE A 238 1.28 14.68 -5.75
CA PHE A 238 0.05 14.60 -4.98
C PHE A 238 -0.02 13.23 -4.31
N TYR A 239 0.31 13.19 -3.02
CA TYR A 239 0.39 11.94 -2.27
C TYR A 239 -0.99 11.45 -1.87
N PHE A 240 -1.29 10.21 -2.24
CA PHE A 240 -2.35 9.39 -1.66
C PHE A 240 -1.81 8.59 -0.48
N MET A 241 -0.60 8.06 -0.62
CA MET A 241 0.14 7.35 0.42
C MET A 241 1.59 7.84 0.43
N ASN A 242 2.08 8.16 1.62
CA ASN A 242 3.45 8.60 1.84
C ASN A 242 4.04 7.76 2.97
N GLN A 243 5.09 6.98 2.67
CA GLN A 243 5.76 6.13 3.66
C GLN A 243 4.81 5.14 4.32
N GLY A 244 3.96 4.49 3.52
CA GLY A 244 2.97 3.52 3.99
C GLY A 244 1.74 4.11 4.69
N THR A 245 1.74 5.41 4.99
CA THR A 245 0.62 6.13 5.63
C THR A 245 -0.27 6.80 4.58
N TRP A 246 -1.57 6.58 4.65
CA TRP A 246 -2.54 7.23 3.77
C TRP A 246 -2.72 8.72 4.12
N VAL A 247 -2.65 9.58 3.10
CA VAL A 247 -2.96 11.01 3.21
C VAL A 247 -4.47 11.17 3.08
N VAL A 248 -5.18 11.00 4.19
CA VAL A 248 -6.66 10.93 4.25
C VAL A 248 -7.34 12.10 3.52
N GLU A 249 -6.82 13.33 3.69
CA GLU A 249 -7.39 14.52 3.03
C GLU A 249 -7.30 14.47 1.51
N ASN A 250 -6.26 13.85 0.96
CA ASN A 250 -6.07 13.70 -0.48
C ASN A 250 -6.84 12.50 -1.02
N ALA A 251 -6.85 11.38 -0.27
CA ALA A 251 -7.61 10.18 -0.60
C ALA A 251 -9.12 10.48 -0.76
N LYS A 252 -9.70 11.26 0.16
CA LYS A 252 -11.12 11.69 0.10
C LYS A 252 -11.48 12.47 -1.16
N LYS A 253 -10.51 13.12 -1.80
CA LYS A 253 -10.74 13.93 -3.01
C LYS A 253 -10.79 13.08 -4.29
N CYS A 254 -10.25 11.85 -4.26
CA CYS A 254 -10.15 10.97 -5.42
C CYS A 254 -10.64 9.54 -5.07
N PRO A 255 -11.89 9.39 -4.63
CA PRO A 255 -12.39 8.12 -4.09
C PRO A 255 -12.37 6.96 -5.10
N LYS A 256 -12.51 7.23 -6.41
CA LYS A 256 -12.49 6.17 -7.43
C LYS A 256 -11.08 5.62 -7.62
N THR A 257 -10.09 6.51 -7.74
CA THR A 257 -8.66 6.18 -7.78
C THR A 257 -8.26 5.39 -6.56
N MET A 258 -8.71 5.81 -5.37
CA MET A 258 -8.42 5.09 -4.12
C MET A 258 -8.96 3.67 -4.12
N ARG A 259 -10.21 3.47 -4.57
CA ARG A 259 -10.81 2.13 -4.66
C ARG A 259 -9.99 1.20 -5.58
N ILE A 260 -9.51 1.72 -6.70
CA ILE A 260 -8.69 0.96 -7.65
C ILE A 260 -7.33 0.62 -7.02
N VAL A 261 -6.61 1.62 -6.49
CA VAL A 261 -5.29 1.41 -5.88
C VAL A 261 -5.35 0.47 -4.68
N GLN A 262 -6.34 0.60 -3.80
CA GLN A 262 -6.48 -0.26 -2.63
C GLN A 262 -6.81 -1.72 -2.98
N SER A 263 -7.35 -1.97 -4.18
CA SER A 263 -7.59 -3.32 -4.69
C SER A 263 -6.34 -4.01 -5.22
N LEU A 264 -5.22 -3.29 -5.36
CA LEU A 264 -4.01 -3.87 -5.91
C LEU A 264 -3.42 -4.93 -4.98
N PRO A 265 -3.15 -6.14 -5.50
CA PRO A 265 -2.35 -7.12 -4.79
C PRO A 265 -0.93 -6.59 -4.58
N LYS A 266 -0.29 -7.02 -3.48
CA LYS A 266 1.09 -6.63 -3.15
C LYS A 266 1.35 -5.12 -3.04
N LEU A 267 0.32 -4.26 -2.93
CA LEU A 267 0.52 -2.85 -2.62
C LEU A 267 1.37 -2.70 -1.34
N MET A 268 2.42 -1.88 -1.39
CA MET A 268 3.35 -1.67 -0.28
C MET A 268 2.76 -0.73 0.80
N LYS A 269 1.59 -1.05 1.34
CA LYS A 269 0.96 -0.31 2.44
C LYS A 269 1.55 -0.69 3.80
N ASN A 270 1.40 0.19 4.79
CA ASN A 270 1.85 -0.02 6.18
C ASN A 270 3.37 -0.22 6.35
N CYS A 271 4.16 0.09 5.32
CA CYS A 271 5.62 0.06 5.37
C CYS A 271 6.19 1.43 5.01
N ALA A 272 7.22 1.87 5.74
CA ALA A 272 7.88 3.17 5.56
C ALA A 272 8.45 3.38 4.14
N PHE A 273 8.65 2.30 3.38
CA PHE A 273 9.13 2.34 1.99
C PHE A 273 8.00 2.46 0.95
N GLY A 274 6.73 2.46 1.34
CA GLY A 274 5.62 2.47 0.38
C GLY A 274 5.14 3.86 -0.03
N TYR A 275 4.83 4.05 -1.32
CA TYR A 275 4.28 5.31 -1.85
C TYR A 275 3.19 5.07 -2.88
N VAL A 276 2.20 5.98 -2.89
CA VAL A 276 1.21 6.14 -3.96
C VAL A 276 1.01 7.62 -4.20
N PHE A 277 1.34 8.12 -5.39
CA PHE A 277 1.18 9.54 -5.70
C PHE A 277 1.13 9.84 -7.19
N TRP A 278 0.42 10.89 -7.58
CA TRP A 278 0.58 11.46 -8.92
C TRP A 278 1.87 12.27 -8.99
N SER A 279 2.61 12.09 -10.07
CA SER A 279 3.89 12.76 -10.36
C SER A 279 3.79 13.50 -11.68
N ILE A 280 3.80 14.82 -11.61
CA ILE A 280 3.78 15.72 -12.77
C ILE A 280 5.17 16.32 -12.94
N LEU A 281 5.81 16.03 -14.07
CA LEU A 281 7.05 16.66 -14.47
C LEU A 281 6.79 17.60 -15.65
N GLU A 282 7.10 18.88 -15.44
CA GLU A 282 6.98 19.90 -16.47
C GLU A 282 8.10 19.77 -17.52
N PRO A 283 7.89 20.28 -18.75
CA PRO A 283 8.92 20.29 -19.79
C PRO A 283 10.20 20.98 -19.34
N ASN A 284 11.35 20.50 -19.81
CA ASN A 284 12.69 21.02 -19.52
C ASN A 284 13.13 20.83 -18.06
N CYS A 285 12.62 19.80 -17.39
CA CYS A 285 13.06 19.34 -16.08
C CYS A 285 13.87 18.04 -16.17
N SER A 286 14.88 17.92 -15.31
CA SER A 286 15.57 16.66 -15.03
C SER A 286 15.41 16.28 -13.57
N ILE A 287 15.29 14.98 -13.32
CA ILE A 287 15.50 14.38 -12.01
C ILE A 287 16.86 13.69 -12.09
N GLU A 288 17.81 14.16 -11.28
CA GLU A 288 19.20 13.66 -11.27
C GLU A 288 19.29 12.17 -10.94
N LYS A 289 20.44 11.57 -11.26
CA LYS A 289 20.74 10.17 -10.95
C LYS A 289 20.64 9.91 -9.45
N HIS A 290 19.82 8.94 -9.06
CA HIS A 290 19.63 8.53 -7.67
C HIS A 290 19.22 7.06 -7.59
N ARG A 291 19.13 6.54 -6.36
CA ARG A 291 18.73 5.17 -6.04
C ARG A 291 17.66 5.17 -4.95
N GLY A 292 16.81 4.16 -5.00
CA GLY A 292 15.87 3.83 -3.95
C GLY A 292 16.58 3.24 -2.73
N PRO A 293 15.98 3.33 -1.54
CA PRO A 293 16.63 2.91 -0.29
C PRO A 293 16.64 1.39 -0.08
N THR A 294 15.93 0.61 -0.91
CA THR A 294 15.74 -0.83 -0.69
C THR A 294 15.41 -1.56 -1.99
N ASN A 295 15.75 -2.85 -2.10
CA ASN A 295 15.33 -3.74 -3.18
C ASN A 295 14.02 -4.50 -2.89
N LEU A 296 13.36 -4.19 -1.75
CA LEU A 296 12.13 -4.84 -1.31
C LEU A 296 10.88 -4.46 -2.14
N ARG A 297 11.00 -3.51 -3.05
CA ARG A 297 9.88 -2.97 -3.83
C ARG A 297 10.20 -2.87 -5.31
N LEU A 298 9.15 -3.00 -6.10
CA LEU A 298 9.15 -2.58 -7.50
C LEU A 298 8.32 -1.31 -7.63
N ARG A 299 8.80 -0.36 -8.43
CA ARG A 299 8.10 0.88 -8.71
C ARG A 299 7.34 0.77 -10.02
N CYS A 300 6.01 0.91 -9.93
CA CYS A 300 5.11 0.95 -11.06
C CYS A 300 4.76 2.41 -11.40
N HIS A 301 4.97 2.80 -12.66
CA HIS A 301 4.47 4.04 -13.24
C HIS A 301 3.32 3.71 -14.19
N LEU A 302 2.10 4.14 -13.86
CA LEU A 302 0.96 4.16 -14.79
C LEU A 302 0.92 5.52 -15.50
N PRO A 303 1.17 5.60 -16.81
CA PRO A 303 1.15 6.88 -17.53
C PRO A 303 -0.27 7.35 -17.81
N LEU A 304 -0.63 8.52 -17.26
CA LEU A 304 -1.94 9.17 -17.41
C LEU A 304 -1.93 10.22 -18.52
N GLN A 305 -0.81 10.91 -18.68
CA GLN A 305 -0.53 11.82 -19.78
C GLN A 305 0.98 11.79 -20.06
N VAL A 306 1.37 11.49 -21.29
CA VAL A 306 2.77 11.52 -21.73
C VAL A 306 2.86 12.29 -23.03
N PRO A 307 3.92 13.08 -23.26
CA PRO A 307 4.12 13.72 -24.54
C PRO A 307 4.34 12.67 -25.63
N GLU A 308 3.74 12.87 -26.81
CA GLU A 308 4.01 12.01 -27.95
C GLU A 308 5.47 12.18 -28.42
N PRO A 309 6.13 11.10 -28.86
CA PRO A 309 7.49 11.17 -29.37
C PRO A 309 7.52 11.96 -30.69
N GLU A 310 7.96 13.21 -30.61
CA GLU A 310 8.21 14.09 -31.76
C GLU A 310 9.70 14.45 -31.81
N LYS A 311 10.20 14.89 -32.98
CA LYS A 311 11.62 15.26 -33.16
C LYS A 311 12.16 16.28 -32.14
N SER A 312 11.29 17.10 -31.56
CA SER A 312 11.67 18.16 -30.62
C SER A 312 11.22 17.89 -29.18
N THR A 313 10.80 16.66 -28.87
CA THR A 313 10.38 16.26 -27.52
C THR A 313 10.97 14.92 -27.12
N HIS A 314 11.77 14.92 -26.06
CA HIS A 314 12.40 13.74 -25.49
C HIS A 314 12.05 13.62 -24.01
N CYS A 315 11.24 12.64 -23.64
CA CYS A 315 10.87 12.35 -22.25
C CYS A 315 11.20 10.90 -21.93
N CYS A 316 12.30 10.66 -21.21
CA CYS A 316 12.79 9.32 -20.92
C CYS A 316 13.11 9.12 -19.43
N LEU A 317 12.88 7.88 -18.98
CA LEU A 317 13.44 7.32 -17.77
C LEU A 317 14.72 6.57 -18.16
N THR A 318 15.81 6.75 -17.42
CA THR A 318 16.98 5.88 -17.52
C THR A 318 17.06 5.05 -16.26
N VAL A 319 17.18 3.72 -16.37
CA VAL A 319 17.39 2.79 -15.24
C VAL A 319 18.54 1.86 -15.62
N ASP A 320 19.59 1.83 -14.80
CA ASP A 320 20.80 1.02 -15.06
C ASP A 320 21.35 1.20 -16.49
N ASP A 321 21.54 2.46 -16.89
CA ASP A 321 21.99 2.90 -18.21
C ASP A 321 21.07 2.52 -19.40
N ARG A 322 19.88 1.97 -19.15
CA ARG A 322 18.87 1.70 -20.18
C ARG A 322 17.83 2.81 -20.23
N ASN A 323 17.61 3.36 -21.42
CA ASN A 323 16.54 4.34 -21.65
C ASN A 323 15.21 3.63 -21.89
N VAL A 324 14.18 4.08 -21.20
CA VAL A 324 12.82 3.58 -21.28
C VAL A 324 11.85 4.74 -21.44
N GLU A 325 10.89 4.57 -22.34
CA GLU A 325 9.85 5.53 -22.62
C GLU A 325 8.52 5.06 -22.04
N TRP A 326 7.74 6.00 -21.53
CA TRP A 326 6.38 5.70 -21.08
C TRP A 326 5.44 5.56 -22.27
N THR A 327 4.63 4.50 -22.27
CA THR A 327 3.54 4.33 -23.23
C THR A 327 2.21 4.56 -22.52
N SER A 328 1.36 5.43 -23.06
CA SER A 328 0.03 5.69 -22.48
C SER A 328 -0.76 4.39 -22.31
N GLY A 329 -1.37 4.22 -21.12
CA GLY A 329 -2.17 3.03 -20.80
C GLY A 329 -1.37 1.75 -20.54
N LYS A 330 -0.03 1.79 -20.55
CA LYS A 330 0.82 0.65 -20.17
C LYS A 330 1.66 0.97 -18.95
N CYS A 331 1.52 0.15 -17.90
CA CYS A 331 2.39 0.25 -16.74
C CYS A 331 3.86 0.03 -17.14
N LEU A 332 4.74 0.89 -16.64
CA LEU A 332 6.19 0.70 -16.67
C LEU A 332 6.65 0.30 -15.27
N ILE A 333 7.41 -0.79 -15.16
CA ILE A 333 7.86 -1.33 -13.89
C ILE A 333 9.36 -1.46 -13.89
N PHE A 334 9.97 -0.95 -12.82
CA PHE A 334 11.40 -1.00 -12.64
C PHE A 334 11.73 -1.16 -11.16
N ASP A 335 12.89 -1.73 -10.90
CA ASP A 335 13.44 -1.78 -9.56
C ASP A 335 14.18 -0.46 -9.30
N ASP A 336 13.63 0.37 -8.41
CA ASP A 336 14.18 1.68 -8.13
C ASP A 336 15.45 1.64 -7.27
N SER A 337 15.88 0.47 -6.78
CA SER A 337 17.20 0.28 -6.16
C SER A 337 18.37 0.49 -7.13
N PHE A 338 18.13 0.24 -8.43
CA PHE A 338 19.08 0.57 -9.49
C PHE A 338 19.17 2.09 -9.66
N GLU A 339 20.33 2.56 -10.12
CA GLU A 339 20.50 3.98 -10.45
C GLU A 339 19.51 4.37 -11.54
N HIS A 340 18.76 5.42 -11.28
CA HIS A 340 17.77 5.91 -12.22
C HIS A 340 17.71 7.44 -12.25
N SER A 341 17.29 7.97 -13.39
CA SER A 341 17.12 9.40 -13.63
C SER A 341 16.00 9.65 -14.63
N VAL A 342 15.44 10.85 -14.64
CA VAL A 342 14.43 11.24 -15.63
C VAL A 342 14.90 12.49 -16.34
N ARG A 343 14.78 12.50 -17.67
CA ARG A 343 15.01 13.70 -18.48
C ARG A 343 13.76 14.01 -19.28
N PHE A 344 13.33 15.26 -19.23
CA PHE A 344 12.26 15.74 -20.09
C PHE A 344 12.67 17.04 -20.77
N GLU A 345 12.95 16.96 -22.07
CA GLU A 345 13.31 18.09 -22.93
C GLU A 345 12.21 18.31 -23.96
N SER A 346 11.73 19.54 -24.10
CA SER A 346 10.77 19.89 -25.14
C SER A 346 10.81 21.37 -25.49
N GLU A 347 10.74 21.67 -26.79
CA GLU A 347 10.57 23.04 -27.29
C GLU A 347 9.19 23.63 -26.92
N LYS A 348 8.19 22.78 -26.68
CA LYS A 348 6.82 23.21 -26.34
C LYS A 348 6.68 23.42 -24.82
N ARG A 349 6.74 24.68 -24.36
CA ARG A 349 6.75 25.05 -22.93
C ARG A 349 5.39 25.00 -22.18
N LYS A 350 4.31 24.50 -22.79
CA LYS A 350 2.97 24.53 -22.16
C LYS A 350 2.74 23.32 -21.24
N PHE A 351 2.04 23.53 -20.13
CA PHE A 351 1.64 22.48 -19.16
C PHE A 351 0.89 21.30 -19.80
N VAL A 352 0.17 21.54 -20.89
CA VAL A 352 -0.54 20.51 -21.69
C VAL A 352 0.41 19.38 -22.15
N ASN A 353 1.72 19.63 -22.17
CA ASN A 353 2.72 18.63 -22.53
C ASN A 353 3.42 18.00 -21.32
N SER A 354 2.99 18.26 -20.09
CA SER A 354 3.64 17.70 -18.90
C SER A 354 3.53 16.18 -18.89
N ARG A 355 4.56 15.50 -18.35
CA ARG A 355 4.52 14.06 -18.12
C ARG A 355 3.87 13.78 -16.78
N ILE A 356 2.69 13.16 -16.82
CA ILE A 356 1.90 12.79 -15.64
C ILE A 356 1.81 11.27 -15.54
N VAL A 357 2.32 10.74 -14.43
CA VAL A 357 2.25 9.31 -14.10
C VAL A 357 1.65 9.15 -12.69
N LEU A 358 0.88 8.09 -12.47
CA LEU A 358 0.60 7.58 -11.13
C LEU A 358 1.74 6.63 -10.74
N ILE A 359 2.45 6.96 -9.66
CA ILE A 359 3.51 6.14 -9.10
C ILE A 359 2.94 5.31 -7.96
N ILE A 360 3.19 4.00 -8.00
CA ILE A 360 2.73 3.02 -7.01
C ILE A 360 3.91 2.09 -6.70
N ASP A 361 4.23 1.95 -5.42
CA ASP A 361 5.24 0.99 -4.98
C ASP A 361 4.57 -0.32 -4.55
N LEU A 362 5.05 -1.42 -5.11
CA LEU A 362 4.56 -2.79 -4.88
C LEU A 362 5.65 -3.59 -4.19
N TRP A 363 5.26 -4.47 -3.27
CA TRP A 363 6.18 -5.47 -2.70
C TRP A 363 6.78 -6.33 -3.81
N HIS A 364 8.08 -6.62 -3.68
CA HIS A 364 8.78 -7.51 -4.58
C HIS A 364 8.08 -8.89 -4.67
N PRO A 365 7.89 -9.48 -5.87
CA PRO A 365 7.10 -10.72 -6.04
C PRO A 365 7.66 -11.92 -5.28
N ASP A 366 8.99 -12.00 -5.13
CA ASP A 366 9.67 -13.09 -4.39
C ASP A 366 9.54 -12.98 -2.85
N LEU A 367 8.83 -11.97 -2.35
CA LEU A 367 8.52 -11.84 -0.92
C LEU A 367 7.26 -12.62 -0.56
N SER A 368 7.40 -13.51 0.41
CA SER A 368 6.28 -14.19 1.06
C SER A 368 5.44 -13.22 1.90
N GLU A 369 4.18 -13.57 2.16
CA GLU A 369 3.31 -12.79 3.04
C GLU A 369 3.88 -12.68 4.47
N TYR A 370 4.64 -13.67 4.92
CA TYR A 370 5.26 -13.68 6.23
C TYR A 370 6.44 -12.69 6.31
N GLU A 371 7.29 -12.64 5.27
CA GLU A 371 8.34 -11.64 5.14
C GLU A 371 7.76 -10.23 5.07
N ILE A 372 6.70 -10.02 4.27
CA ILE A 372 5.99 -8.74 4.20
C ILE A 372 5.48 -8.32 5.58
N ALA A 373 4.80 -9.22 6.30
CA ALA A 373 4.27 -8.92 7.63
C ALA A 373 5.38 -8.57 8.63
N LEU A 374 6.54 -9.22 8.54
CA LEU A 374 7.71 -8.88 9.37
C LEU A 374 8.30 -7.52 8.97
N LEU A 375 8.50 -7.28 7.68
CA LEU A 375 9.06 -6.03 7.18
C LEU A 375 8.18 -4.83 7.55
N CYS A 376 6.85 -4.97 7.56
CA CYS A 376 5.95 -3.96 8.10
C CYS A 376 6.15 -3.70 9.61
N LYS A 377 6.54 -4.70 10.40
CA LYS A 377 6.85 -4.53 11.83
C LYS A 377 8.20 -3.87 12.06
N LEU A 378 9.19 -4.20 11.22
CA LEU A 378 10.53 -3.61 11.30
C LEU A 378 10.55 -2.16 10.79
N PHE A 379 9.79 -1.91 9.72
CA PHE A 379 9.68 -0.61 9.05
C PHE A 379 8.23 -0.15 9.02
N PRO A 380 7.61 0.12 10.18
CA PRO A 380 6.22 0.56 10.22
C PRO A 380 6.06 1.87 9.46
N SER A 381 4.88 2.08 8.90
CA SER A 381 4.54 3.37 8.29
C SER A 381 4.77 4.52 9.27
N ASN A 382 5.27 5.66 8.79
CA ASN A 382 5.45 6.85 9.63
C ASN A 382 4.07 7.43 9.98
N SER A 383 3.48 6.95 11.07
CA SER A 383 2.37 7.60 11.77
C SER A 383 2.86 8.73 12.70
N GLU A 384 4.17 8.82 12.91
CA GLU A 384 4.80 9.64 13.94
C GLU A 384 6.12 10.22 13.40
N ASN A 385 6.11 11.52 13.08
CA ASN A 385 7.24 12.45 13.21
C ASN A 385 6.78 13.88 12.93
#